data_AF-A0ABD3QZG2-F1
#
_entry.id   AF-A0ABD3QZG2-F1
#
_cell.length_a   1.000
_cell.length_b   1.000
_cell.length_c   1.000
_cell.angle_alpha   90.00
_cell.angle_beta   90.00
_cell.angle_gamma   90.00
#
_symmetry.space_group_name_H-M   'P 1'
#
loop_
_entity.id
_entity.type
_entity.pdbx_description
1 polymer ?
#
loop_
_entity_poly.entity_id
_entity_poly.type
_entity_poly.pdbx_seq_one_letter_code
_entity_poly.pdbx_strand_id
1 'polypeptide(L)'
;MSMLDMLQQCSDALHDEWIECSNSRSALPPVLCHLYLQPQNLAFCHDAIERDGKNENHATKCCRVAAVMGWEEACYADPRFELLLLCRKVLANRAQAEEVWCLYSRQVELWRDEAKSRCSKEIDWEVGPIEPWLKLECVHSLVTLLLQFLDGVGGGRNPWETKTDLHAAFLSTRSQLPRPHPIQSTQSPPSESIAQDNDNPLLRGIAPFEEWFASNSSSGARIQHIRHSTFHSNSLRGLEYTSTKAADLKGVAVVPRKMVLGVSYSEEDEMEKEDDGRTWDVKLSCRLVEECRKGRDSAYYGYCSLLTLGANLDPSCTSYPSTAPDALRHWTPQQKSLLEKSKKGQKLLQVEQRQQTQWTNKYNHALTTNEQNNISQNDFLWAMEAVHSRAFRGDFGALNNNIGNEGGGLLRKLASLLLPLSALSFGIVYATDPMMNQYFVPLAIVAASPVVLTMIADRTGSNREAVLLPLIDSANHLQEADSVIEYDPLVDGYVLSLGRKCLVKEVDEGGREKAQVCISYGIRGDSELLLNYGFLRGVTMEGVGSDEERSEIRKRLAEAYLSRNP
;
A
#
# COMPACT_ATOMS: atom_id res chain seq x y z
N MET A 1 -53.32 -12.60 27.06
CA MET A 1 -52.66 -11.29 26.90
C MET A 1 -52.69 -10.98 25.43
N SER A 2 -53.61 -10.11 25.05
CA SER A 2 -53.74 -9.66 23.66
C SER A 2 -52.59 -8.72 23.33
N MET A 3 -52.32 -8.56 22.04
CA MET A 3 -51.36 -7.58 21.54
C MET A 3 -51.70 -6.16 22.03
N LEU A 4 -52.98 -5.87 22.24
CA LEU A 4 -53.49 -4.64 22.85
C LEU A 4 -53.04 -4.47 24.32
N ASP A 5 -53.02 -5.55 25.11
CA ASP A 5 -52.60 -5.51 26.51
C ASP A 5 -51.09 -5.27 26.65
N MET A 6 -50.31 -5.78 25.69
CA MET A 6 -48.84 -5.63 25.66
C MET A 6 -48.44 -4.24 25.16
N LEU A 7 -49.18 -3.70 24.17
CA LEU A 7 -49.01 -2.33 23.69
C LEU A 7 -49.42 -1.29 24.73
N GLN A 8 -50.47 -1.56 25.51
CA GLN A 8 -50.86 -0.70 26.63
C GLN A 8 -49.76 -0.69 27.71
N GLN A 9 -49.20 -1.85 28.08
CA GLN A 9 -48.11 -1.92 29.07
C GLN A 9 -46.82 -1.24 28.60
N CYS A 10 -46.46 -1.35 27.31
CA CYS A 10 -45.32 -0.62 26.75
C CYS A 10 -45.59 0.89 26.65
N SER A 11 -46.82 1.29 26.31
CA SER A 11 -47.24 2.69 26.28
C SER A 11 -47.24 3.31 27.68
N ASP A 12 -47.71 2.58 28.69
CA ASP A 12 -47.73 3.02 30.08
C ASP A 12 -46.29 3.11 30.63
N ALA A 13 -45.42 2.14 30.31
CA ALA A 13 -44.01 2.18 30.68
C ALA A 13 -43.25 3.36 30.05
N LEU A 14 -43.48 3.65 28.76
CA LEU A 14 -42.89 4.81 28.07
C LEU A 14 -43.46 6.16 28.56
N HIS A 15 -44.72 6.17 28.98
CA HIS A 15 -45.36 7.35 29.58
C HIS A 15 -44.78 7.67 30.96
N ASP A 16 -44.57 6.63 31.78
CA ASP A 16 -43.99 6.75 33.12
C ASP A 16 -42.50 7.16 33.07
N GLU A 17 -41.72 6.61 32.13
CA GLU A 17 -40.29 6.97 31.91
C GLU A 17 -40.12 8.42 31.44
N TRP A 18 -41.05 8.91 30.61
CA TRP A 18 -41.05 10.29 30.11
C TRP A 18 -41.44 11.32 31.18
N ILE A 19 -42.35 10.94 32.09
CA ILE A 19 -42.73 11.80 33.23
C ILE A 19 -41.55 11.95 34.21
N GLU A 20 -40.78 10.89 34.47
CA GLU A 20 -39.60 10.98 35.35
C GLU A 20 -38.44 11.78 34.76
N CYS A 21 -38.21 11.74 33.44
CA CYS A 21 -37.13 12.51 32.77
C CYS A 21 -37.44 14.02 32.58
N SER A 22 -38.70 14.44 32.75
CA SER A 22 -39.14 15.82 32.48
C SER A 22 -38.61 16.89 33.47
N ASN A 23 -37.90 16.50 34.53
CA ASN A 23 -37.28 17.43 35.48
C ASN A 23 -35.85 17.90 35.10
N SER A 24 -35.25 17.44 34.00
CA SER A 24 -33.88 17.79 33.63
C SER A 24 -33.67 17.98 32.12
N ARG A 25 -33.54 19.26 31.72
CA ARG A 25 -32.96 19.86 30.48
C ARG A 25 -33.33 19.27 29.10
N SER A 26 -33.98 20.13 28.31
CA SER A 26 -34.14 20.13 26.84
C SER A 26 -34.52 18.78 26.20
N ALA A 27 -35.83 18.56 26.06
CA ALA A 27 -36.35 17.47 25.24
C ALA A 27 -35.99 17.70 23.75
N LEU A 28 -35.31 16.72 23.15
CA LEU A 28 -35.17 16.62 21.70
C LEU A 28 -36.54 16.24 21.08
N PRO A 29 -36.83 16.66 19.83
CA PRO A 29 -38.03 16.21 19.14
C PRO A 29 -37.98 14.69 18.92
N PRO A 30 -39.12 14.00 18.76
CA PRO A 30 -39.15 12.56 18.56
C PRO A 30 -38.37 12.15 17.30
N VAL A 31 -37.55 11.11 17.48
CA VAL A 31 -36.67 10.50 16.47
C VAL A 31 -37.44 9.36 15.78
N LEU A 32 -37.36 9.24 14.46
CA LEU A 32 -38.01 8.21 13.65
C LEU A 32 -37.03 7.07 13.37
N CYS A 33 -36.87 6.16 14.34
CA CYS A 33 -35.91 5.06 14.23
C CYS A 33 -36.11 4.17 12.99
N HIS A 34 -35.11 4.18 12.08
CA HIS A 34 -35.07 3.34 10.89
C HIS A 34 -34.53 1.94 11.21
N LEU A 35 -35.20 0.91 10.69
CA LEU A 35 -34.71 -0.45 10.73
C LEU A 35 -34.20 -0.99 9.41
N TYR A 36 -33.12 -1.76 9.46
CA TYR A 36 -32.66 -2.61 8.36
C TYR A 36 -33.78 -3.59 7.94
N LEU A 37 -34.70 -3.14 7.09
CA LEU A 37 -35.77 -3.93 6.51
C LEU A 37 -35.69 -3.76 5.00
N GLN A 38 -35.64 -4.90 4.31
CA GLN A 38 -35.80 -4.96 2.87
C GLN A 38 -37.22 -4.48 2.47
N PRO A 39 -37.43 -3.95 1.25
CA PRO A 39 -38.66 -3.30 0.81
C PRO A 39 -39.96 -4.14 0.90
N GLN A 40 -39.85 -5.46 1.06
CA GLN A 40 -41.00 -6.38 1.11
C GLN A 40 -41.90 -6.27 2.36
N ASN A 41 -41.58 -5.45 3.36
CA ASN A 41 -42.27 -5.49 4.66
C ASN A 41 -43.03 -4.23 5.11
N LEU A 42 -43.23 -3.19 4.28
CA LEU A 42 -44.01 -2.02 4.73
C LEU A 42 -44.96 -1.45 3.67
N ALA A 43 -46.14 -2.07 3.58
CA ALA A 43 -47.41 -1.37 3.38
C ALA A 43 -48.54 -2.25 3.95
N PHE A 44 -49.10 -1.89 5.09
CA PHE A 44 -50.36 -2.49 5.54
C PHE A 44 -51.51 -1.56 5.16
N CYS A 45 -52.23 -1.95 4.11
CA CYS A 45 -53.58 -1.46 3.88
C CYS A 45 -54.51 -2.25 4.80
N HIS A 46 -55.25 -1.57 5.67
CA HIS A 46 -56.40 -2.19 6.31
C HIS A 46 -57.64 -1.87 5.48
N ASP A 47 -58.28 -2.91 4.93
CA ASP A 47 -59.71 -2.86 4.68
C ASP A 47 -60.40 -2.97 6.03
N ALA A 48 -61.09 -1.90 6.42
CA ALA A 48 -61.97 -1.93 7.58
C ALA A 48 -63.17 -2.82 7.26
N ILE A 49 -63.15 -4.06 7.73
CA ILE A 49 -64.38 -4.82 7.97
C ILE A 49 -64.58 -4.86 9.47
N GLU A 50 -65.47 -4.01 9.98
CA GLU A 50 -66.70 -4.52 10.59
C GLU A 50 -67.79 -3.43 10.68
N ARG A 51 -68.90 -3.74 9.98
CA ARG A 51 -70.31 -3.44 10.29
C ARG A 51 -70.60 -2.21 11.16
N ASP A 52 -71.10 -1.14 10.55
CA ASP A 52 -72.56 -0.97 10.40
C ASP A 52 -72.92 0.18 9.43
N GLY A 53 -73.91 -0.06 8.57
CA GLY A 53 -74.80 0.97 8.01
C GLY A 53 -74.29 1.98 6.96
N LYS A 54 -74.25 1.54 5.69
CA LYS A 54 -74.53 2.35 4.46
C LYS A 54 -73.86 3.73 4.32
N ASN A 55 -72.66 3.76 3.75
CA ASN A 55 -72.32 4.63 2.61
C ASN A 55 -70.89 4.32 2.13
N GLU A 56 -70.79 3.76 0.93
CA GLU A 56 -69.51 3.46 0.28
C GLU A 56 -68.96 4.75 -0.36
N ASN A 57 -67.94 5.33 0.27
CA ASN A 57 -66.98 6.22 -0.37
C ASN A 57 -65.64 6.01 0.33
N HIS A 58 -64.82 5.08 -0.21
CA HIS A 58 -63.49 4.77 0.30
C HIS A 58 -62.52 5.90 -0.08
N ALA A 59 -62.25 6.81 0.86
CA ALA A 59 -61.10 7.71 0.80
C ALA A 59 -60.10 7.32 1.90
N THR A 60 -59.12 6.50 1.54
CA THR A 60 -57.97 6.12 2.37
C THR A 60 -57.08 7.35 2.59
N LYS A 61 -57.06 7.91 3.82
CA LYS A 61 -56.35 9.17 4.11
C LYS A 61 -55.23 9.13 5.15
N CYS A 62 -54.96 8.00 5.82
CA CYS A 62 -53.89 7.98 6.82
C CYS A 62 -53.07 6.69 6.76
N CYS A 63 -51.89 6.78 6.16
CA CYS A 63 -50.80 5.82 6.38
C CYS A 63 -50.19 6.10 7.76
N ARG A 64 -49.96 5.07 8.58
CA ARG A 64 -49.19 5.19 9.82
C ARG A 64 -47.98 4.27 9.77
N VAL A 65 -46.83 4.82 10.15
CA VAL A 65 -45.53 4.14 10.21
C VAL A 65 -45.13 4.08 11.68
N ALA A 66 -44.71 2.91 12.15
CA ALA A 66 -44.06 2.74 13.45
C ALA A 66 -42.96 1.68 13.33
N ALA A 67 -41.77 1.95 13.85
CA ALA A 67 -40.66 1.00 13.91
C ALA A 67 -39.75 1.28 15.14
N VAL A 68 -39.15 0.22 15.68
CA VAL A 68 -38.27 0.20 16.86
C VAL A 68 -36.99 -0.58 16.55
N MET A 69 -35.81 0.04 16.67
CA MET A 69 -34.42 -0.51 16.85
C MET A 69 -33.42 0.62 16.54
N GLY A 70 -32.09 0.51 16.64
CA GLY A 70 -31.24 -0.18 17.60
C GLY A 70 -30.40 0.92 18.27
N TRP A 71 -30.21 0.83 19.58
CA TRP A 71 -29.95 2.02 20.41
C TRP A 71 -28.60 2.71 20.13
N GLU A 72 -27.59 2.01 19.62
CA GLU A 72 -26.22 2.53 19.51
C GLU A 72 -26.04 3.66 18.49
N GLU A 73 -26.88 3.74 17.46
CA GLU A 73 -26.73 4.70 16.35
C GLU A 73 -27.78 5.82 16.39
N ALA A 74 -28.97 5.54 16.92
CA ALA A 74 -30.09 6.50 16.98
C ALA A 74 -29.96 7.50 18.15
N CYS A 75 -29.24 7.17 19.22
CA CYS A 75 -29.15 8.02 20.41
C CYS A 75 -28.34 9.32 20.21
N TYR A 76 -27.61 9.46 19.10
CA TYR A 76 -26.77 10.63 18.79
C TYR A 76 -27.15 11.36 17.48
N ALA A 77 -28.13 10.88 16.73
CA ALA A 77 -28.45 11.41 15.41
C ALA A 77 -29.64 12.38 15.45
N ASP A 78 -29.55 13.44 14.67
CA ASP A 78 -30.66 14.32 14.39
C ASP A 78 -31.75 13.55 13.61
N PRO A 79 -33.03 13.57 14.03
CA PRO A 79 -34.13 12.88 13.34
C PRO A 79 -34.21 13.15 11.82
N ARG A 80 -33.68 14.29 11.37
CA ARG A 80 -33.64 14.68 9.96
C ARG A 80 -32.72 13.75 9.13
N PHE A 81 -31.71 13.14 9.74
CA PHE A 81 -30.86 12.12 9.09
C PHE A 81 -31.62 10.82 8.81
N GLU A 82 -32.61 10.46 9.60
CA GLU A 82 -33.40 9.25 9.40
C GLU A 82 -34.41 9.41 8.26
N LEU A 83 -35.03 10.59 8.15
CA LEU A 83 -35.89 10.92 7.00
C LEU A 83 -35.09 10.88 5.69
N LEU A 84 -33.83 11.29 5.72
CA LEU A 84 -32.90 11.19 4.61
C LEU A 84 -32.64 9.74 4.17
N LEU A 85 -32.43 8.82 5.12
CA LEU A 85 -32.24 7.40 4.83
C LEU A 85 -33.50 6.74 4.25
N LEU A 86 -34.69 7.15 4.70
CA LEU A 86 -35.97 6.79 4.12
C LEU A 86 -36.10 7.29 2.67
N CYS A 87 -35.74 8.56 2.42
CA CYS A 87 -35.71 9.13 1.08
C CYS A 87 -34.75 8.39 0.14
N ARG A 88 -33.64 7.87 0.66
CA ARG A 88 -32.64 7.11 -0.11
C ARG A 88 -33.08 5.69 -0.48
N LYS A 89 -33.73 4.97 0.44
CA LYS A 89 -33.96 3.51 0.30
C LYS A 89 -35.38 3.11 -0.09
N VAL A 90 -36.37 3.98 0.15
CA VAL A 90 -37.79 3.61 0.04
C VAL A 90 -38.55 4.47 -0.98
N LEU A 91 -38.19 5.75 -1.09
CA LEU A 91 -38.93 6.69 -1.94
C LEU A 91 -38.37 6.67 -3.36
N ALA A 92 -39.25 6.55 -4.35
CA ALA A 92 -38.90 6.43 -5.75
C ALA A 92 -38.66 7.79 -6.43
N ASN A 93 -39.15 8.89 -5.84
CA ASN A 93 -38.99 10.23 -6.40
C ASN A 93 -39.09 11.35 -5.35
N ARG A 94 -38.72 12.56 -5.79
CA ARG A 94 -38.72 13.78 -4.99
C ARG A 94 -40.09 14.15 -4.41
N ALA A 95 -41.18 13.94 -5.15
CA ALA A 95 -42.52 14.30 -4.68
C ALA A 95 -42.91 13.44 -3.45
N GLN A 96 -42.56 12.16 -3.46
CA GLN A 96 -42.76 11.28 -2.31
C GLN A 96 -41.92 11.72 -1.09
N ALA A 97 -40.67 12.16 -1.32
CA ALA A 97 -39.82 12.70 -0.25
C ALA A 97 -40.41 13.97 0.36
N GLU A 98 -40.92 14.88 -0.47
CA GLU A 98 -41.59 16.11 -0.02
C GLU A 98 -42.88 15.80 0.76
N GLU A 99 -43.64 14.79 0.34
CA GLU A 99 -44.86 14.35 1.04
C GLU A 99 -44.55 13.78 2.44
N VAL A 100 -43.56 12.90 2.54
CA VAL A 100 -43.11 12.33 3.83
C VAL A 100 -42.55 13.42 4.74
N TRP A 101 -41.79 14.39 4.20
CA TRP A 101 -41.28 15.52 4.97
C TRP A 101 -42.38 16.45 5.46
N CYS A 102 -43.40 16.70 4.64
CA CYS A 102 -44.56 17.50 5.03
C CYS A 102 -45.31 16.84 6.20
N LEU A 103 -45.52 15.52 6.14
CA LEU A 103 -46.13 14.76 7.23
C LEU A 103 -45.30 14.81 8.51
N TYR A 104 -43.98 14.64 8.40
CA TYR A 104 -43.07 14.75 9.54
C TYR A 104 -43.09 16.16 10.15
N SER A 105 -42.96 17.20 9.32
CA SER A 105 -42.97 18.61 9.76
C SER A 105 -44.25 18.94 10.51
N ARG A 106 -45.41 18.54 9.97
CA ARG A 106 -46.71 18.72 10.62
C ARG A 106 -46.81 17.99 11.95
N GLN A 107 -46.23 16.79 12.06
CA GLN A 107 -46.24 16.03 13.31
C GLN A 107 -45.37 16.71 14.39
N VAL A 108 -44.21 17.25 14.00
CA VAL A 108 -43.35 18.03 14.91
C VAL A 108 -44.03 19.32 15.36
N GLU A 109 -44.77 20.00 14.48
CA GLU A 109 -45.59 21.17 14.85
C GLU A 109 -46.66 20.80 15.89
N LEU A 110 -47.41 19.71 15.67
CA LEU A 110 -48.42 19.24 16.62
C LEU A 110 -47.81 18.92 17.99
N TRP A 111 -46.65 18.27 18.03
CA TRP A 111 -45.94 18.00 19.28
C TRP A 111 -45.39 19.25 19.94
N ARG A 112 -44.93 20.24 19.15
CA ARG A 112 -44.49 21.55 19.66
C ARG A 112 -45.65 22.25 20.37
N ASP A 113 -46.84 22.25 19.77
CA ASP A 113 -48.04 22.87 20.33
C ASP A 113 -48.52 22.15 21.59
N GLU A 114 -48.50 20.82 21.59
CA GLU A 114 -48.83 20.02 22.77
C GLU A 114 -47.83 20.26 23.92
N ALA A 115 -46.53 20.31 23.62
CA ALA A 115 -45.50 20.60 24.62
C ALA A 115 -45.65 22.01 25.21
N LYS A 116 -45.97 23.02 24.38
CA LYS A 116 -46.28 24.39 24.82
C LYS A 116 -47.49 24.44 25.76
N SER A 117 -48.48 23.56 25.56
CA SER A 117 -49.66 23.50 26.45
C SER A 117 -49.35 22.88 27.82
N ARG A 118 -48.34 22.01 27.91
CA ARG A 118 -47.99 21.26 29.11
C ARG A 118 -46.82 21.85 29.90
N CYS A 119 -45.92 22.60 29.24
CA CYS A 119 -44.74 23.19 29.86
C CYS A 119 -44.69 24.70 29.59
N SER A 120 -44.41 25.49 30.63
CA SER A 120 -44.28 26.95 30.51
C SER A 120 -42.99 27.41 29.81
N LYS A 121 -42.09 26.48 29.49
CA LYS A 121 -40.89 26.76 28.68
C LYS A 121 -41.23 26.67 27.21
N GLU A 122 -40.94 27.76 26.49
CA GLU A 122 -41.04 27.80 25.04
C GLU A 122 -40.00 26.85 24.43
N ILE A 123 -40.49 25.77 23.83
CA ILE A 123 -39.68 24.84 23.05
C ILE A 123 -39.89 25.20 21.59
N ASP A 124 -38.80 25.62 20.93
CA ASP A 124 -38.83 25.98 19.52
C ASP A 124 -38.13 24.90 18.67
N TRP A 125 -38.94 24.06 18.01
CA TRP A 125 -38.46 22.96 17.18
C TRP A 125 -38.74 23.23 15.70
N GLU A 126 -37.90 24.02 15.04
CA GLU A 126 -38.11 24.35 13.62
C GLU A 126 -37.62 23.23 12.68
N VAL A 127 -38.56 22.61 11.96
CA VAL A 127 -38.25 21.66 10.88
C VAL A 127 -38.04 22.46 9.61
N GLY A 128 -36.80 22.83 9.34
CA GLY A 128 -36.42 23.57 8.13
C GLY A 128 -36.79 22.83 6.82
N PRO A 129 -36.50 23.42 5.64
CA PRO A 129 -36.85 22.81 4.35
C PRO A 129 -36.11 21.48 4.11
N ILE A 130 -36.74 20.54 3.39
CA ILE A 130 -36.13 19.26 2.99
C ILE A 130 -35.01 19.41 1.95
N GLU A 131 -35.04 20.49 1.18
CA GLU A 131 -34.20 20.68 -0.01
C GLU A 131 -32.67 20.53 0.25
N PRO A 132 -32.08 21.10 1.31
CA PRO A 132 -30.65 20.94 1.60
C PRO A 132 -30.26 19.49 1.86
N TRP A 133 -31.16 18.73 2.47
CA TRP A 133 -30.95 17.32 2.78
C TRP A 133 -31.01 16.45 1.52
N LEU A 134 -31.97 16.69 0.63
CA LEU A 134 -32.02 16.00 -0.67
C LEU A 134 -30.80 16.29 -1.54
N LYS A 135 -30.25 17.51 -1.47
CA LYS A 135 -28.99 17.85 -2.16
C LYS A 135 -27.83 17.04 -1.59
N LEU A 136 -27.70 16.98 -0.27
CA LEU A 136 -26.66 16.19 0.40
C LEU A 136 -26.73 14.72 -0.01
N GLU A 137 -27.92 14.13 -0.05
CA GLU A 137 -28.10 12.75 -0.52
C GLU A 137 -27.78 12.59 -2.01
N CYS A 138 -28.17 13.56 -2.85
CA CYS A 138 -27.82 13.53 -4.28
C CYS A 138 -26.31 13.49 -4.47
N VAL A 139 -25.55 14.30 -3.71
CA VAL A 139 -24.08 14.24 -3.71
C VAL A 139 -23.56 12.90 -3.22
N HIS A 140 -24.08 12.39 -2.10
CA HIS A 140 -23.67 11.10 -1.57
C HIS A 140 -23.91 9.96 -2.60
N SER A 141 -25.07 9.97 -3.26
CA SER A 141 -25.44 9.01 -4.30
C SER A 141 -24.59 9.15 -5.56
N LEU A 142 -24.30 10.38 -6.02
CA LEU A 142 -23.40 10.62 -7.15
C LEU A 142 -21.96 10.16 -6.85
N VAL A 143 -21.46 10.44 -5.64
CA VAL A 143 -20.16 9.95 -5.19
C VAL A 143 -20.16 8.43 -5.14
N THR A 144 -21.20 7.79 -4.60
CA THR A 144 -21.33 6.33 -4.59
C THR A 144 -21.35 5.73 -6.00
N LEU A 145 -22.09 6.34 -6.92
CA LEU A 145 -22.14 5.93 -8.34
C LEU A 145 -20.80 6.12 -9.04
N LEU A 146 -20.11 7.23 -8.81
CA LEU A 146 -18.75 7.46 -9.33
C LEU A 146 -17.77 6.42 -8.77
N LEU A 147 -17.88 6.09 -7.48
CA LEU A 147 -17.08 5.04 -6.84
C LEU A 147 -17.39 3.66 -7.44
N GLN A 148 -18.65 3.34 -7.72
CA GLN A 148 -19.04 2.10 -8.40
C GLN A 148 -18.55 2.05 -9.86
N PHE A 149 -18.66 3.16 -10.59
CA PHE A 149 -18.22 3.29 -11.98
C PHE A 149 -16.70 3.15 -12.13
N LEU A 150 -15.94 3.55 -11.13
CA LEU A 150 -14.48 3.39 -11.07
C LEU A 150 -14.04 1.99 -10.60
N ASP A 151 -14.94 0.99 -10.61
CA ASP A 151 -14.71 -0.36 -10.06
C ASP A 151 -14.30 -0.33 -8.56
N GLY A 152 -14.69 0.72 -7.84
CA GLY A 152 -14.23 1.09 -6.49
C GLY A 152 -14.87 0.32 -5.34
N VAL A 153 -15.98 -0.38 -5.58
CA VAL A 153 -16.62 -1.32 -4.63
C VAL A 153 -16.79 -2.62 -5.38
N GLY A 154 -16.37 -3.76 -4.82
CA GLY A 154 -16.30 -5.07 -5.47
C GLY A 154 -17.63 -5.68 -5.95
N GLY A 155 -18.40 -4.97 -6.75
CA GLY A 155 -19.36 -5.50 -7.70
C GLY A 155 -18.64 -5.84 -8.99
N GLY A 156 -17.63 -6.71 -8.90
CA GLY A 156 -17.12 -7.38 -10.09
C GLY A 156 -18.29 -8.06 -10.80
N ARG A 157 -18.41 -7.79 -12.10
CA ARG A 157 -19.36 -8.38 -13.06
C ARG A 157 -19.92 -9.71 -12.58
N ASN A 158 -21.24 -9.82 -12.50
CA ASN A 158 -21.87 -11.12 -12.52
C ASN A 158 -21.62 -11.72 -13.93
N PRO A 159 -20.89 -12.83 -14.10
CA PRO A 159 -20.55 -13.38 -15.42
C PRO A 159 -21.78 -13.84 -16.24
N TRP A 160 -22.99 -13.67 -15.71
CA TRP A 160 -24.26 -14.09 -16.31
C TRP A 160 -25.13 -12.94 -16.87
N GLU A 161 -24.74 -11.67 -16.75
CA GLU A 161 -25.49 -10.54 -17.32
C GLU A 161 -25.15 -10.31 -18.80
N THR A 162 -26.14 -10.49 -19.68
CA THR A 162 -25.99 -10.53 -21.15
C THR A 162 -26.41 -9.25 -21.88
N LYS A 163 -26.67 -8.14 -21.20
CA LYS A 163 -27.03 -6.87 -21.86
C LYS A 163 -25.87 -5.88 -21.83
N THR A 164 -25.65 -5.21 -22.96
CA THR A 164 -24.71 -4.11 -23.13
C THR A 164 -25.11 -2.94 -22.21
N ASP A 165 -24.27 -2.64 -21.23
CA ASP A 165 -24.45 -1.51 -20.33
C ASP A 165 -23.97 -0.19 -20.96
N LEU A 166 -24.25 0.91 -20.26
CA LEU A 166 -23.82 2.27 -20.63
C LEU A 166 -22.28 2.37 -20.78
N HIS A 167 -21.51 1.51 -20.12
CA HIS A 167 -20.05 1.48 -20.19
C HIS A 167 -19.56 0.94 -21.55
N ALA A 168 -20.19 -0.12 -22.08
CA ALA A 168 -19.94 -0.60 -23.43
C ALA A 168 -20.33 0.44 -24.51
N ALA A 169 -21.40 1.21 -24.28
CA ALA A 169 -21.81 2.31 -25.16
C ALA A 169 -20.78 3.46 -25.15
N PHE A 170 -20.18 3.78 -23.99
CA PHE A 170 -19.18 4.84 -23.85
C PHE A 170 -17.82 4.45 -24.46
N LEU A 171 -17.37 3.22 -24.28
CA LEU A 171 -16.11 2.72 -24.85
C LEU A 171 -16.17 2.58 -26.38
N SER A 172 -17.33 2.22 -26.93
CA SER A 172 -17.61 2.23 -28.37
C SER A 172 -17.45 3.63 -28.99
N THR A 173 -17.72 4.68 -28.21
CA THR A 173 -17.61 6.08 -28.66
C THR A 173 -16.17 6.61 -28.54
N ARG A 174 -15.38 6.08 -27.59
CA ARG A 174 -13.99 6.54 -27.32
C ARG A 174 -12.95 5.95 -28.29
N SER A 175 -13.25 4.83 -28.95
CA SER A 175 -12.38 4.21 -29.97
C SER A 175 -12.31 4.98 -31.29
N GLN A 176 -13.09 6.06 -31.45
CA GLN A 176 -13.14 6.88 -32.67
C GLN A 176 -12.28 8.15 -32.62
N LEU A 177 -11.51 8.40 -31.55
CA LEU A 177 -10.66 9.60 -31.44
C LEU A 177 -9.21 9.35 -31.90
N PRO A 178 -8.60 10.27 -32.69
CA PRO A 178 -7.21 10.13 -33.14
C PRO A 178 -6.22 10.24 -31.98
N ARG A 179 -5.20 9.37 -31.95
CA ARG A 179 -4.11 9.42 -30.96
C ARG A 179 -3.13 10.56 -31.27
N PRO A 180 -2.64 11.31 -30.27
CA PRO A 180 -1.61 12.34 -30.48
C PRO A 180 -0.24 11.72 -30.74
N HIS A 181 0.53 12.37 -31.61
CA HIS A 181 1.89 11.97 -31.98
C HIS A 181 2.89 12.22 -30.83
N PRO A 182 3.89 11.34 -30.64
CA PRO A 182 4.89 11.49 -29.60
C PRO A 182 5.87 12.62 -29.92
N ILE A 183 6.10 13.48 -28.93
CA ILE A 183 7.10 14.55 -28.94
C ILE A 183 8.48 13.92 -28.72
N GLN A 184 9.37 14.05 -29.70
CA GLN A 184 10.77 13.65 -29.57
C GLN A 184 11.53 14.65 -28.68
N SER A 185 12.06 14.20 -27.54
CA SER A 185 13.07 14.95 -26.80
C SER A 185 14.47 14.44 -27.17
N THR A 186 15.27 15.33 -27.76
CA THR A 186 16.67 15.12 -28.12
C THR A 186 17.55 15.67 -27.00
N GLN A 187 18.24 14.79 -26.28
CA GLN A 187 19.54 15.06 -25.63
C GLN A 187 20.15 13.74 -25.14
N SER A 188 21.06 13.20 -25.94
CA SER A 188 21.93 12.08 -25.58
C SER A 188 23.11 12.60 -24.75
N PRO A 189 23.53 11.93 -23.65
CA PRO A 189 24.75 12.30 -22.96
C PRO A 189 25.99 11.95 -23.81
N PRO A 190 27.12 12.64 -23.58
CA PRO A 190 28.33 12.45 -24.36
C PRO A 190 28.95 11.06 -24.09
N SER A 191 29.19 10.33 -25.17
CA SER A 191 29.86 9.03 -25.20
C SER A 191 31.38 9.21 -25.21
N GLU A 192 31.98 9.43 -24.04
CA GLU A 192 33.43 9.38 -23.86
C GLU A 192 33.86 8.02 -23.26
N SER A 193 34.58 7.24 -24.08
CA SER A 193 35.45 6.08 -23.79
C SER A 193 34.95 4.97 -22.85
N ILE A 194 34.22 3.98 -23.39
CA ILE A 194 33.90 2.69 -22.74
C ILE A 194 35.01 1.61 -22.97
N ALA A 195 36.12 1.95 -23.62
CA ALA A 195 37.03 0.95 -24.18
C ALA A 195 38.19 0.46 -23.28
N GLN A 196 38.23 0.74 -21.97
CA GLN A 196 39.34 0.31 -21.10
C GLN A 196 38.97 -0.40 -19.78
N ASP A 197 37.70 -0.61 -19.45
CA ASP A 197 37.28 -1.22 -18.17
C ASP A 197 37.14 -2.76 -18.20
N ASN A 198 37.56 -3.43 -19.29
CA ASN A 198 37.26 -4.85 -19.53
C ASN A 198 38.01 -5.87 -18.64
N ASP A 199 39.03 -5.46 -17.88
CA ASP A 199 39.86 -6.41 -17.14
C ASP A 199 39.45 -6.62 -15.68
N ASN A 200 38.57 -5.78 -15.10
CA ASN A 200 38.15 -5.98 -13.72
C ASN A 200 37.01 -7.02 -13.64
N PRO A 201 37.24 -8.22 -13.04
CA PRO A 201 36.22 -9.25 -12.94
C PRO A 201 34.98 -8.82 -12.14
N LEU A 202 35.11 -7.85 -11.22
CA LEU A 202 33.99 -7.33 -10.43
C LEU A 202 33.04 -6.46 -11.26
N LEU A 203 33.51 -5.87 -12.36
CA LEU A 203 32.71 -5.01 -13.23
C LEU A 203 31.97 -5.80 -14.33
N ARG A 204 32.17 -7.12 -14.40
CA ARG A 204 31.44 -7.97 -15.34
C ARG A 204 29.93 -7.90 -15.10
N GLY A 205 29.17 -7.95 -16.19
CA GLY A 205 27.71 -7.83 -16.17
C GLY A 205 27.18 -6.39 -16.04
N ILE A 206 28.02 -5.39 -15.72
CA ILE A 206 27.59 -4.00 -15.62
C ILE A 206 27.22 -3.42 -16.99
N ALA A 207 28.03 -3.64 -18.03
CA ALA A 207 27.73 -3.08 -19.35
C ALA A 207 26.36 -3.56 -19.91
N PRO A 208 26.02 -4.86 -19.90
CA PRO A 208 24.67 -5.31 -20.26
C PRO A 208 23.57 -4.76 -19.36
N PHE A 209 23.86 -4.57 -18.06
CA PHE A 209 22.93 -3.97 -17.11
C PHE A 209 22.65 -2.50 -17.45
N GLU A 210 23.68 -1.68 -17.68
CA GLU A 210 23.53 -0.25 -17.98
C GLU A 210 22.83 -0.05 -19.33
N GLU A 211 23.14 -0.87 -20.34
CA GLU A 211 22.43 -0.91 -21.62
C GLU A 211 20.94 -1.19 -21.40
N TRP A 212 20.61 -2.26 -20.66
CA TRP A 212 19.23 -2.63 -20.35
C TRP A 212 18.51 -1.53 -19.58
N PHE A 213 19.15 -0.94 -18.57
CA PHE A 213 18.54 0.11 -17.75
C PHE A 213 18.26 1.36 -18.58
N ALA A 214 19.22 1.78 -19.41
CA ALA A 214 19.06 2.91 -20.32
C ALA A 214 17.97 2.68 -21.37
N SER A 215 17.84 1.46 -21.90
CA SER A 215 16.78 1.11 -22.86
C SER A 215 15.37 1.24 -22.28
N ASN A 216 15.23 1.15 -20.95
CA ASN A 216 13.97 1.32 -20.23
C ASN A 216 13.68 2.77 -19.80
N SER A 217 14.47 3.75 -20.25
CA SER A 217 14.25 5.19 -19.96
C SER A 217 12.88 5.69 -20.42
N SER A 218 12.40 5.21 -21.57
CA SER A 218 11.04 5.47 -22.08
C SER A 218 9.93 5.02 -21.12
N SER A 219 10.27 4.16 -20.16
CA SER A 219 9.37 3.57 -19.20
C SER A 219 9.51 4.16 -17.80
N GLY A 220 10.25 5.27 -17.67
CA GLY A 220 10.48 5.96 -16.41
C GLY A 220 11.79 5.60 -15.71
N ALA A 221 12.60 4.68 -16.24
CA ALA A 221 13.89 4.36 -15.66
C ALA A 221 14.82 5.56 -15.73
N ARG A 222 15.39 5.96 -14.60
CA ARG A 222 16.22 7.16 -14.52
C ARG A 222 17.38 6.97 -13.56
N ILE A 223 18.56 7.35 -14.00
CA ILE A 223 19.77 7.44 -13.18
C ILE A 223 20.24 8.89 -13.21
N GLN A 224 20.51 9.47 -12.05
CA GLN A 224 21.04 10.81 -11.92
C GLN A 224 22.20 10.80 -10.93
N HIS A 225 23.36 11.25 -11.40
CA HIS A 225 24.53 11.51 -10.55
C HIS A 225 25.05 10.29 -9.79
N ILE A 226 24.74 9.07 -10.24
CA ILE A 226 25.31 7.83 -9.72
C ILE A 226 25.73 6.93 -10.88
N ARG A 227 26.74 6.10 -10.66
CA ARG A 227 27.18 5.05 -11.60
C ARG A 227 27.82 3.90 -10.84
N HIS A 228 27.92 2.72 -11.44
CA HIS A 228 28.70 1.65 -10.84
C HIS A 228 30.19 1.99 -10.84
N SER A 229 30.87 1.64 -9.74
CA SER A 229 32.32 1.79 -9.59
C SER A 229 32.84 0.71 -8.64
N THR A 230 34.16 0.61 -8.54
CA THR A 230 34.85 -0.12 -7.50
C THR A 230 35.33 0.79 -6.36
N PHE A 231 35.47 0.19 -5.17
CA PHE A 231 35.85 0.78 -3.88
C PHE A 231 36.83 -0.16 -3.16
N HIS A 232 37.47 0.32 -2.08
CA HIS A 232 38.46 -0.44 -1.30
C HIS A 232 39.57 -1.10 -2.15
N SER A 233 40.34 -0.30 -2.89
CA SER A 233 41.42 -0.81 -3.77
C SER A 233 40.92 -1.85 -4.79
N ASN A 234 39.80 -1.54 -5.45
CA ASN A 234 39.18 -2.39 -6.47
C ASN A 234 38.64 -3.74 -5.97
N SER A 235 38.42 -3.94 -4.67
CA SER A 235 37.89 -5.19 -4.12
C SER A 235 36.37 -5.23 -3.96
N LEU A 236 35.72 -4.07 -3.95
CA LEU A 236 34.28 -3.96 -3.69
C LEU A 236 33.57 -3.23 -4.82
N ARG A 237 32.59 -3.87 -5.44
CA ARG A 237 31.64 -3.20 -6.34
C ARG A 237 30.65 -2.36 -5.53
N GLY A 238 30.33 -1.16 -6.01
CA GLY A 238 29.32 -0.30 -5.40
C GLY A 238 28.81 0.76 -6.37
N LEU A 239 28.23 1.83 -5.83
CA LEU A 239 27.79 3.00 -6.58
C LEU A 239 28.64 4.23 -6.21
N GLU A 240 29.15 4.96 -7.20
CA GLU A 240 29.84 6.26 -7.06
C GLU A 240 28.84 7.38 -7.29
N TYR A 241 28.82 8.37 -6.40
CA TYR A 241 28.12 9.63 -6.59
C TYR A 241 29.00 10.59 -7.41
N THR A 242 28.46 11.09 -8.52
CA THR A 242 29.22 11.86 -9.52
C THR A 242 28.92 13.36 -9.50
N SER A 243 27.96 13.84 -8.71
CA SER A 243 27.71 15.28 -8.52
C SER A 243 28.46 15.84 -7.33
N THR A 244 28.67 17.16 -7.36
CA THR A 244 29.19 17.95 -6.23
C THR A 244 28.09 18.76 -5.54
N LYS A 245 26.86 18.78 -6.08
CA LYS A 245 25.77 19.64 -5.60
C LYS A 245 24.84 18.88 -4.66
N ALA A 246 24.57 19.45 -3.49
CA ALA A 246 23.64 18.84 -2.52
C ALA A 246 22.19 18.73 -3.02
N ALA A 247 21.76 19.57 -3.97
CA ALA A 247 20.43 19.50 -4.56
C ALA A 247 20.22 18.21 -5.39
N ASP A 248 21.31 17.63 -5.89
CA ASP A 248 21.33 16.47 -6.77
C ASP A 248 21.25 15.14 -5.98
N LEU A 249 20.96 15.19 -4.67
CA LEU A 249 20.80 14.01 -3.81
C LEU A 249 19.37 13.45 -3.84
N LYS A 250 18.40 14.21 -4.34
CA LYS A 250 17.00 13.78 -4.42
C LYS A 250 16.72 13.01 -5.69
N GLY A 251 16.09 11.84 -5.57
CA GLY A 251 15.64 11.04 -6.72
C GLY A 251 16.77 10.63 -7.67
N VAL A 252 17.93 10.27 -7.09
CA VAL A 252 19.15 9.85 -7.82
C VAL A 252 18.94 8.60 -8.66
N ALA A 253 17.95 7.76 -8.30
CA ALA A 253 17.50 6.66 -9.12
C ALA A 253 15.98 6.55 -9.10
N VAL A 254 15.41 6.17 -10.25
CA VAL A 254 14.02 5.75 -10.39
C VAL A 254 14.03 4.41 -11.11
N VAL A 255 13.49 3.38 -10.45
CA VAL A 255 13.39 2.01 -10.96
C VAL A 255 11.91 1.67 -11.16
N PRO A 256 11.38 1.70 -12.40
CA PRO A 256 9.99 1.38 -12.70
C PRO A 256 9.60 0.01 -12.15
N ARG A 257 8.38 -0.13 -11.63
CA ARG A 257 7.89 -1.37 -11.01
C ARG A 257 8.01 -2.57 -11.93
N LYS A 258 7.81 -2.39 -13.24
CA LYS A 258 7.95 -3.47 -14.23
C LYS A 258 9.39 -3.99 -14.43
N MET A 259 10.40 -3.26 -13.95
CA MET A 259 11.80 -3.68 -13.96
C MET A 259 12.20 -4.37 -12.64
N VAL A 260 11.33 -4.34 -11.65
CA VAL A 260 11.56 -4.90 -10.32
C VAL A 260 11.11 -6.34 -10.27
N LEU A 261 12.00 -7.22 -9.79
CA LEU A 261 11.63 -8.60 -9.54
C LEU A 261 10.99 -8.67 -8.15
N GLY A 262 9.66 -8.79 -8.11
CA GLY A 262 8.90 -8.76 -6.86
C GLY A 262 8.00 -9.98 -6.67
N VAL A 263 7.69 -10.30 -5.42
CA VAL A 263 6.61 -11.23 -5.05
C VAL A 263 5.80 -10.64 -3.91
N SER A 264 4.47 -10.74 -3.99
CA SER A 264 3.61 -10.39 -2.87
C SER A 264 3.68 -11.47 -1.80
N TYR A 265 3.55 -11.07 -0.53
CA TYR A 265 3.54 -12.00 0.60
C TYR A 265 2.56 -11.56 1.70
N SER A 266 2.07 -12.51 2.48
CA SER A 266 1.14 -12.28 3.59
C SER A 266 1.86 -12.29 4.95
N GLU A 267 1.19 -11.86 6.02
CA GLU A 267 1.72 -12.02 7.39
C GLU A 267 1.95 -13.49 7.77
N GLU A 268 1.18 -14.40 7.17
CA GLU A 268 1.37 -15.84 7.33
C GLU A 268 2.67 -16.33 6.70
N ASP A 269 3.12 -15.69 5.61
CA ASP A 269 4.44 -15.97 5.00
C ASP A 269 5.61 -15.49 5.91
N GLU A 270 5.37 -14.59 6.87
CA GLU A 270 6.38 -14.12 7.84
C GLU A 270 6.49 -14.97 9.09
N MET A 271 5.36 -15.55 9.54
CA MET A 271 5.40 -16.51 10.63
C MET A 271 6.03 -17.78 10.07
N GLU A 272 7.34 -17.96 10.28
CA GLU A 272 8.09 -19.20 10.03
C GLU A 272 7.50 -20.34 10.87
N LYS A 273 6.28 -20.77 10.56
CA LYS A 273 5.80 -22.07 10.96
C LYS A 273 6.67 -23.05 10.18
N GLU A 274 7.29 -23.97 10.90
CA GLU A 274 8.18 -25.00 10.35
C GLU A 274 7.49 -25.92 9.32
N ASP A 275 6.21 -25.69 9.01
CA ASP A 275 5.34 -26.54 8.20
C ASP A 275 5.24 -25.99 6.76
N ASP A 276 6.22 -26.41 5.95
CA ASP A 276 6.22 -26.62 4.48
C ASP A 276 5.66 -25.54 3.51
N GLY A 277 5.35 -24.34 4.00
CA GLY A 277 4.80 -23.25 3.19
C GLY A 277 5.80 -22.71 2.16
N ARG A 278 5.28 -22.37 0.97
CA ARG A 278 6.01 -21.66 -0.07
C ARG A 278 6.22 -20.19 0.32
N THR A 279 7.19 -19.97 1.19
CA THR A 279 7.61 -18.67 1.73
C THR A 279 8.02 -17.69 0.62
N TRP A 280 7.98 -16.39 0.92
CA TRP A 280 8.27 -15.33 -0.05
C TRP A 280 9.67 -15.44 -0.67
N ASP A 281 10.66 -15.88 0.11
CA ASP A 281 12.04 -16.03 -0.35
C ASP A 281 12.17 -17.20 -1.34
N VAL A 282 11.42 -18.28 -1.15
CA VAL A 282 11.30 -19.39 -2.13
C VAL A 282 10.68 -18.88 -3.42
N LYS A 283 9.55 -18.16 -3.35
CA LYS A 283 8.85 -17.61 -4.52
C LYS A 283 9.79 -16.68 -5.32
N LEU A 284 10.47 -15.77 -4.64
CA LEU A 284 11.38 -14.81 -5.27
C LEU A 284 12.63 -15.49 -5.85
N SER A 285 13.18 -16.49 -5.16
CA SER A 285 14.35 -17.25 -5.63
C SER A 285 14.04 -18.07 -6.87
N CYS A 286 12.91 -18.79 -6.91
CA CYS A 286 12.46 -19.51 -8.11
C CYS A 286 12.33 -18.54 -9.30
N ARG A 287 11.65 -17.41 -9.09
CA ARG A 287 11.47 -16.37 -10.12
C ARG A 287 12.81 -15.84 -10.62
N LEU A 288 13.78 -15.61 -9.73
CA LEU A 288 15.12 -15.14 -10.10
C LEU A 288 15.86 -16.15 -10.98
N VAL A 289 15.83 -17.45 -10.64
CA VAL A 289 16.48 -18.50 -11.45
C VAL A 289 15.82 -18.61 -12.82
N GLU A 290 14.49 -18.59 -12.88
CA GLU A 290 13.74 -18.62 -14.13
C GLU A 290 14.12 -17.46 -15.06
N GLU A 291 14.24 -16.24 -14.53
CA GLU A 291 14.66 -15.08 -15.31
C GLU A 291 16.13 -15.16 -15.74
N CYS A 292 17.04 -15.67 -14.89
CA CYS A 292 18.44 -15.84 -15.30
C CYS A 292 18.57 -16.80 -16.49
N ARG A 293 17.81 -17.90 -16.50
CA ARG A 293 17.89 -18.93 -17.57
C ARG A 293 17.30 -18.52 -18.90
N LYS A 294 16.38 -17.57 -18.90
CA LYS A 294 15.89 -16.96 -20.14
C LYS A 294 16.99 -16.15 -20.85
N GLY A 295 18.12 -15.86 -20.20
CA GLY A 295 19.21 -15.10 -20.79
C GLY A 295 18.71 -13.75 -21.32
N ARG A 296 18.99 -13.43 -22.59
CA ARG A 296 18.51 -12.20 -23.24
C ARG A 296 16.99 -12.15 -23.48
N ASP A 297 16.30 -13.29 -23.43
CA ASP A 297 14.84 -13.33 -23.59
C ASP A 297 14.10 -12.90 -22.31
N SER A 298 14.80 -12.76 -21.18
CA SER A 298 14.25 -12.21 -19.95
C SER A 298 13.98 -10.71 -20.08
N ALA A 299 12.83 -10.25 -19.58
CA ALA A 299 12.58 -8.82 -19.39
C ALA A 299 13.54 -8.18 -18.36
N TYR A 300 14.21 -8.99 -17.55
CA TYR A 300 15.13 -8.62 -16.47
C TYR A 300 16.58 -9.00 -16.80
N TYR A 301 16.91 -9.32 -18.07
CA TYR A 301 18.22 -9.87 -18.44
C TYR A 301 19.40 -9.02 -17.95
N GLY A 302 19.25 -7.69 -17.99
CA GLY A 302 20.29 -6.76 -17.54
C GLY A 302 20.54 -6.88 -16.04
N TYR A 303 19.47 -6.96 -15.23
CA TYR A 303 19.60 -7.17 -13.80
C TYR A 303 20.17 -8.56 -13.46
N CYS A 304 19.71 -9.61 -14.14
CA CYS A 304 20.31 -10.93 -14.02
C CYS A 304 21.80 -10.93 -14.38
N SER A 305 22.20 -10.16 -15.40
CA SER A 305 23.61 -9.99 -15.79
C SER A 305 24.44 -9.34 -14.69
N LEU A 306 23.91 -8.31 -14.02
CA LEU A 306 24.58 -7.66 -12.91
C LEU A 306 24.84 -8.62 -11.73
N LEU A 307 23.84 -9.44 -11.38
CA LEU A 307 23.93 -10.41 -10.28
C LEU A 307 24.86 -11.58 -10.60
N THR A 308 24.78 -12.09 -11.81
CA THR A 308 25.55 -13.28 -12.26
C THR A 308 26.91 -12.92 -12.85
N LEU A 309 27.31 -11.65 -12.84
CA LEU A 309 28.53 -11.15 -13.49
C LEU A 309 28.60 -11.55 -14.98
N GLY A 310 27.45 -11.50 -15.67
CA GLY A 310 27.31 -11.85 -17.08
C GLY A 310 27.12 -13.35 -17.37
N ALA A 311 27.26 -14.23 -16.38
CA ALA A 311 27.14 -15.67 -16.58
C ALA A 311 25.78 -16.11 -17.13
N ASN A 312 24.69 -15.40 -16.80
CA ASN A 312 23.36 -15.71 -17.35
C ASN A 312 23.26 -15.49 -18.89
N LEU A 313 24.20 -14.75 -19.48
CA LEU A 313 24.25 -14.50 -20.92
C LEU A 313 25.20 -15.46 -21.64
N ASP A 314 25.93 -16.30 -20.91
CA ASP A 314 26.85 -17.28 -21.44
C ASP A 314 26.23 -18.69 -21.35
N PRO A 315 25.80 -19.29 -22.48
CA PRO A 315 25.19 -20.62 -22.50
C PRO A 315 26.13 -21.73 -22.00
N SER A 316 27.45 -21.47 -21.96
CA SER A 316 28.44 -22.43 -21.46
C SER A 316 28.60 -22.39 -19.94
N CYS A 317 28.04 -21.37 -19.29
CA CYS A 317 28.16 -21.21 -17.86
C CYS A 317 27.25 -22.20 -17.12
N THR A 318 27.84 -22.99 -16.24
CA THR A 318 27.14 -24.01 -15.45
C THR A 318 26.90 -23.60 -14.01
N SER A 319 27.44 -22.46 -13.56
CA SER A 319 27.27 -21.96 -12.21
C SER A 319 27.39 -20.45 -12.13
N TYR A 320 26.57 -19.84 -11.27
CA TYR A 320 26.63 -18.41 -11.03
C TYR A 320 27.62 -18.06 -9.90
N PRO A 321 28.34 -16.93 -10.01
CA PRO A 321 29.19 -16.45 -8.93
C PRO A 321 28.35 -16.03 -7.71
N SER A 322 28.89 -16.26 -6.51
CA SER A 322 28.24 -15.88 -5.26
C SER A 322 28.02 -14.36 -5.17
N THR A 323 26.85 -13.96 -4.66
CA THR A 323 26.49 -12.55 -4.44
C THR A 323 26.93 -12.03 -3.07
N ALA A 324 27.20 -12.93 -2.13
CA ALA A 324 27.76 -12.65 -0.80
C ALA A 324 28.94 -13.58 -0.50
N PRO A 325 30.06 -13.46 -1.23
CA PRO A 325 31.08 -14.50 -1.28
C PRO A 325 31.94 -14.65 -0.01
N ASP A 326 31.82 -13.72 0.94
CA ASP A 326 32.43 -13.82 2.27
C ASP A 326 31.40 -14.13 3.37
N ALA A 327 30.16 -14.44 3.00
CA ALA A 327 29.15 -14.98 3.92
C ALA A 327 29.66 -16.29 4.55
N LEU A 328 29.31 -16.50 5.82
CA LEU A 328 29.80 -17.62 6.63
C LEU A 328 29.60 -19.01 5.98
N ARG A 329 28.58 -19.15 5.11
CA ARG A 329 28.30 -20.38 4.36
C ARG A 329 29.42 -20.81 3.40
N HIS A 330 30.21 -19.86 2.92
CA HIS A 330 31.32 -20.11 1.99
C HIS A 330 32.65 -20.37 2.69
N TRP A 331 32.67 -20.34 4.02
CA TRP A 331 33.90 -20.50 4.79
C TRP A 331 34.30 -21.97 4.85
N THR A 332 35.60 -22.22 4.71
CA THR A 332 36.16 -23.57 4.88
C THR A 332 36.04 -24.02 6.35
N PRO A 333 36.07 -25.34 6.64
CA PRO A 333 36.10 -25.83 8.01
C PRO A 333 37.23 -25.20 8.85
N GLN A 334 38.40 -24.97 8.24
CA GLN A 334 39.54 -24.32 8.90
C GLN A 334 39.22 -22.87 9.26
N GLN A 335 38.57 -22.11 8.38
CA GLN A 335 38.13 -20.74 8.66
C GLN A 335 37.05 -20.72 9.77
N LYS A 336 36.08 -21.65 9.72
CA LYS A 336 35.03 -21.79 10.74
C LYS A 336 35.58 -22.16 12.12
N SER A 337 36.68 -22.92 12.20
CA SER A 337 37.33 -23.28 13.47
C SER A 337 37.77 -22.07 14.31
N LEU A 338 37.97 -20.90 13.69
CA LEU A 338 38.26 -19.66 14.40
C LEU A 338 37.10 -19.25 15.32
N LEU A 339 35.86 -19.45 14.89
CA LEU A 339 34.65 -19.11 15.64
C LEU A 339 34.32 -20.13 16.74
N GLU A 340 34.80 -21.38 16.62
CA GLU A 340 34.58 -22.43 17.62
C GLU A 340 35.21 -22.10 18.99
N LYS A 341 36.14 -21.13 19.02
CA LYS A 341 36.83 -20.67 20.22
C LYS A 341 35.91 -19.98 21.24
N SER A 342 34.69 -19.59 20.87
CA SER A 342 33.73 -18.96 21.80
C SER A 342 32.34 -19.58 21.72
N LYS A 343 31.57 -19.49 22.81
CA LYS A 343 30.17 -19.94 22.85
C LYS A 343 29.29 -19.18 21.84
N LYS A 344 29.56 -17.89 21.62
CA LYS A 344 28.83 -17.05 20.65
C LYS A 344 29.16 -17.42 19.21
N GLY A 345 30.42 -17.74 18.91
CA GLY A 345 30.82 -18.24 17.59
C GLY A 345 30.25 -19.62 17.31
N GLN A 346 30.25 -20.54 18.28
CA GLN A 346 29.57 -21.84 18.16
C GLN A 346 28.06 -21.67 17.89
N LYS A 347 27.39 -20.74 18.59
CA LYS A 347 25.98 -20.43 18.31
C LYS A 347 25.78 -19.90 16.89
N LEU A 348 26.68 -19.06 16.38
CA LEU A 348 26.63 -18.56 15.01
C LEU A 348 26.74 -19.69 13.99
N LEU A 349 27.68 -20.62 14.20
CA LEU A 349 27.84 -21.81 13.35
C LEU A 349 26.60 -22.71 13.37
N GLN A 350 25.94 -22.87 14.52
CA GLN A 350 24.66 -23.60 14.60
C GLN A 350 23.54 -22.91 13.82
N VAL A 351 23.46 -21.58 13.87
CA VAL A 351 22.48 -20.81 13.09
C VAL A 351 22.75 -20.96 11.60
N GLU A 352 24.01 -20.90 11.18
CA GLU A 352 24.42 -21.11 9.79
C GLU A 352 24.06 -22.52 9.29
N GLN A 353 24.38 -23.56 10.07
CA GLN A 353 24.03 -24.93 9.74
C GLN A 353 22.51 -25.10 9.60
N ARG A 354 21.73 -24.55 10.55
CA ARG A 354 20.27 -24.58 10.49
C ARG A 354 19.75 -23.91 9.23
N GLN A 355 20.30 -22.75 8.86
CA GLN A 355 19.90 -22.03 7.65
C GLN A 355 20.19 -22.85 6.38
N GLN A 356 21.36 -23.49 6.29
CA GLN A 356 21.67 -24.38 5.15
C GLN A 356 20.70 -25.57 5.06
N THR A 357 20.39 -26.20 6.19
CA THR A 357 19.40 -27.28 6.25
C THR A 357 18.01 -26.77 5.84
N GLN A 358 17.59 -25.61 6.33
CA GLN A 358 16.31 -25.00 5.97
C GLN A 358 16.24 -24.71 4.47
N TRP A 359 17.28 -24.15 3.85
CA TRP A 359 17.29 -23.88 2.41
C TRP A 359 17.26 -25.17 1.59
N THR A 360 17.97 -26.20 2.03
CA THR A 360 17.92 -27.53 1.41
C THR A 360 16.53 -28.16 1.52
N ASN A 361 15.89 -28.03 2.68
CA ASN A 361 14.53 -28.52 2.89
C ASN A 361 13.52 -27.75 2.03
N LYS A 362 13.66 -26.43 1.91
CA LYS A 362 12.84 -25.60 0.99
C LYS A 362 12.97 -26.09 -0.46
N TYR A 363 14.17 -26.42 -0.92
CA TYR A 363 14.35 -27.02 -2.24
C TYR A 363 13.66 -28.38 -2.37
N ASN A 364 13.82 -29.26 -1.38
CA ASN A 364 13.32 -30.63 -1.43
C ASN A 364 11.80 -30.75 -1.27
N HIS A 365 11.18 -29.84 -0.51
CA HIS A 365 9.78 -29.98 -0.09
C HIS A 365 8.87 -28.84 -0.60
N ALA A 366 9.37 -27.60 -0.68
CA ALA A 366 8.54 -26.47 -1.09
C ALA A 366 8.48 -26.28 -2.63
N LEU A 367 9.43 -26.82 -3.39
CA LEU A 367 9.38 -26.84 -4.86
C LEU A 367 8.58 -28.04 -5.35
N THR A 368 7.77 -27.82 -6.38
CA THR A 368 7.09 -28.90 -7.10
C THR A 368 8.09 -29.77 -7.86
N THR A 369 7.72 -31.01 -8.18
CA THR A 369 8.57 -31.91 -8.98
C THR A 369 8.98 -31.30 -10.33
N ASN A 370 8.08 -30.53 -10.97
CA ASN A 370 8.41 -29.83 -12.21
C ASN A 370 9.46 -28.74 -11.98
N GLU A 371 9.36 -27.98 -10.89
CA GLU A 371 10.35 -26.97 -10.54
C GLU A 371 11.69 -27.61 -10.18
N GLN A 372 11.73 -28.73 -9.45
CA GLN A 372 12.97 -29.46 -9.14
C GLN A 372 13.64 -30.06 -10.38
N ASN A 373 12.86 -30.47 -11.39
CA ASN A 373 13.40 -30.95 -12.66
C ASN A 373 14.02 -29.82 -13.48
N ASN A 374 13.46 -28.61 -13.34
CA ASN A 374 13.97 -27.45 -14.05
C ASN A 374 15.13 -26.84 -13.26
N ILE A 375 14.91 -26.39 -12.03
CA ILE A 375 15.83 -25.63 -11.18
C ILE A 375 16.78 -26.59 -10.48
N SER A 376 18.09 -26.45 -10.71
CA SER A 376 19.08 -27.24 -9.97
C SER A 376 19.17 -26.76 -8.52
N GLN A 377 19.55 -27.65 -7.61
CA GLN A 377 19.75 -27.28 -6.21
C GLN A 377 20.77 -26.15 -6.05
N ASN A 378 21.85 -26.17 -6.83
CA ASN A 378 22.88 -25.13 -6.79
C ASN A 378 22.33 -23.77 -7.23
N ASP A 379 21.54 -23.72 -8.32
CA ASP A 379 20.91 -22.48 -8.78
C ASP A 379 19.94 -21.94 -7.75
N PHE A 380 19.16 -22.82 -7.11
CA PHE A 380 18.22 -22.42 -6.06
C PHE A 380 18.95 -21.86 -4.83
N LEU A 381 19.99 -22.53 -4.35
CA LEU A 381 20.77 -22.06 -3.20
C LEU A 381 21.50 -20.74 -3.51
N TRP A 382 22.00 -20.56 -4.74
CA TRP A 382 22.53 -19.28 -5.21
C TRP A 382 21.46 -18.18 -5.19
N ALA A 383 20.25 -18.46 -5.68
CA ALA A 383 19.18 -17.49 -5.70
C ALA A 383 18.69 -17.13 -4.28
N MET A 384 18.66 -18.09 -3.37
CA MET A 384 18.39 -17.85 -1.95
C MET A 384 19.43 -16.92 -1.33
N GLU A 385 20.71 -17.10 -1.66
CA GLU A 385 21.75 -16.15 -1.24
C GLU A 385 21.53 -14.76 -1.83
N ALA A 386 21.25 -14.65 -3.13
CA ALA A 386 20.96 -13.37 -3.76
C ALA A 386 19.78 -12.66 -3.09
N VAL A 387 18.69 -13.39 -2.82
CA VAL A 387 17.50 -12.87 -2.15
C VAL A 387 17.81 -12.44 -0.72
N HIS A 388 18.47 -13.26 0.09
CA HIS A 388 18.77 -12.93 1.49
C HIS A 388 19.82 -11.81 1.65
N SER A 389 20.66 -11.58 0.63
CA SER A 389 21.68 -10.53 0.65
C SER A 389 21.23 -9.20 0.01
N ARG A 390 20.19 -9.21 -0.84
CA ARG A 390 19.82 -8.04 -1.68
C ARG A 390 18.34 -7.67 -1.69
N ALA A 391 17.44 -8.57 -1.28
CA ALA A 391 16.01 -8.27 -1.34
C ALA A 391 15.60 -7.27 -0.26
N PHE A 392 14.75 -6.34 -0.67
CA PHE A 392 14.02 -5.46 0.22
C PHE A 392 12.66 -6.07 0.47
N ARG A 393 12.20 -6.05 1.73
CA ARG A 393 10.86 -6.49 2.09
C ARG A 393 10.17 -5.41 2.88
N GLY A 394 8.88 -5.25 2.65
CA GLY A 394 8.05 -4.39 3.46
C GLY A 394 6.81 -3.93 2.71
N ASP A 395 6.12 -3.01 3.36
CA ASP A 395 5.09 -2.22 2.74
C ASP A 395 5.77 -1.00 2.10
N PHE A 396 5.99 -1.07 0.80
CA PHE A 396 6.52 0.07 0.03
C PHE A 396 5.43 1.10 -0.28
N GLY A 397 4.17 0.83 0.08
CA GLY A 397 3.05 1.70 -0.18
C GLY A 397 3.16 3.05 0.54
N ALA A 398 2.59 4.09 -0.09
CA ALA A 398 2.63 5.48 0.35
C ALA A 398 1.92 5.78 1.69
N LEU A 399 1.49 4.77 2.45
CA LEU A 399 0.66 4.94 3.65
C LEU A 399 1.32 4.50 4.96
N ASN A 400 2.37 3.67 4.93
CA ASN A 400 2.82 3.00 6.14
C ASN A 400 4.09 3.62 6.73
N ASN A 401 3.86 4.41 7.79
CA ASN A 401 4.88 5.12 8.56
C ASN A 401 5.20 4.42 9.88
N ASN A 402 5.17 3.10 9.91
CA ASN A 402 5.64 2.37 11.08
C ASN A 402 7.13 2.04 10.93
N ILE A 403 7.98 3.07 10.98
CA ILE A 403 9.32 3.11 11.61
C ILE A 403 9.73 4.60 11.70
N GLY A 404 9.51 5.20 12.88
CA GLY A 404 10.41 6.18 13.50
C GLY A 404 10.66 7.57 12.89
N ASN A 405 10.15 7.92 11.71
CA ASN A 405 10.34 9.28 11.15
C ASN A 405 9.00 9.89 10.67
N GLU A 406 8.78 11.15 11.03
CA GLU A 406 7.57 11.99 10.84
C GLU A 406 7.19 12.27 9.36
N GLY A 407 7.69 11.47 8.43
CA GLY A 407 7.49 11.64 7.00
C GLY A 407 6.30 10.85 6.48
N GLY A 408 5.06 11.14 6.88
CA GLY A 408 3.88 10.52 6.26
C GLY A 408 3.98 10.59 4.73
N GLY A 409 3.71 9.50 4.01
CA GLY A 409 3.78 9.50 2.55
C GLY A 409 2.92 10.62 1.95
N LEU A 410 3.38 11.16 0.81
CA LEU A 410 2.84 12.39 0.22
C LEU A 410 1.31 12.33 0.04
N LEU A 411 0.76 11.18 -0.35
CA LEU A 411 -0.68 10.98 -0.53
C LEU A 411 -1.46 11.07 0.79
N ARG A 412 -0.93 10.54 1.89
CA ARG A 412 -1.56 10.65 3.22
C ARG A 412 -1.48 12.09 3.74
N LYS A 413 -0.35 12.76 3.52
CA LYS A 413 -0.20 14.19 3.82
C LYS A 413 -1.20 15.02 3.03
N LEU A 414 -1.30 14.80 1.72
CA LEU A 414 -2.27 15.47 0.85
C LEU A 414 -3.71 15.16 1.27
N ALA A 415 -4.07 13.90 1.50
CA ALA A 415 -5.41 13.52 1.99
C ALA A 415 -5.73 14.19 3.33
N SER A 416 -4.76 14.22 4.27
CA SER A 416 -4.93 14.86 5.58
C SER A 416 -4.99 16.40 5.52
N LEU A 417 -4.40 17.03 4.49
CA LEU A 417 -4.47 18.47 4.22
C LEU A 417 -5.74 18.85 3.45
N LEU A 418 -6.18 18.01 2.51
CA LEU A 418 -7.34 18.26 1.67
C LEU A 418 -8.63 18.27 2.47
N LEU A 419 -8.75 17.44 3.50
CA LEU A 419 -9.95 17.32 4.34
C LEU A 419 -10.29 18.62 5.13
N PRO A 420 -9.35 19.25 5.86
CA PRO A 420 -9.60 20.55 6.49
C PRO A 420 -9.73 21.70 5.49
N LEU A 421 -8.99 21.67 4.36
CA LEU A 421 -9.14 22.68 3.31
C LEU A 421 -10.48 22.60 2.59
N SER A 422 -11.00 21.39 2.35
CA SER A 422 -12.32 21.17 1.77
C SER A 422 -13.42 21.61 2.73
N ALA A 423 -13.29 21.27 4.02
CA ALA A 423 -14.23 21.70 5.05
C ALA A 423 -14.24 23.23 5.23
N LEU A 424 -13.06 23.88 5.22
CA LEU A 424 -12.93 25.33 5.29
C LEU A 424 -13.53 26.01 4.05
N SER A 425 -13.21 25.51 2.85
CA SER A 425 -13.76 26.04 1.60
C SER A 425 -15.28 25.90 1.57
N PHE A 426 -15.80 24.75 2.01
CA PHE A 426 -17.24 24.54 2.14
C PHE A 426 -17.87 25.50 3.14
N GLY A 427 -17.26 25.66 4.33
CA GLY A 427 -17.74 26.57 5.37
C GLY A 427 -17.74 28.05 4.94
N ILE A 428 -16.69 28.51 4.27
CA ILE A 428 -16.60 29.88 3.73
C ILE A 428 -17.69 30.10 2.69
N VAL A 429 -17.81 29.20 1.72
CA VAL A 429 -18.77 29.39 0.63
C VAL A 429 -20.22 29.31 1.16
N TYR A 430 -20.52 28.37 2.08
CA TYR A 430 -21.82 28.27 2.73
C TYR A 430 -22.17 29.52 3.54
N ALA A 431 -21.20 30.12 4.25
CA ALA A 431 -21.41 31.35 5.00
C ALA A 431 -21.65 32.58 4.11
N THR A 432 -21.13 32.58 2.87
CA THR A 432 -21.23 33.72 1.95
C THR A 432 -22.40 33.67 0.98
N ASP A 433 -22.90 32.49 0.63
CA ASP A 433 -24.04 32.34 -0.29
C ASP A 433 -24.91 31.11 0.07
N PRO A 434 -26.07 31.30 0.70
CA PRO A 434 -26.98 30.19 1.01
C PRO A 434 -27.73 29.63 -0.22
N MET A 435 -27.65 30.24 -1.41
CA MET A 435 -28.31 29.79 -2.66
C MET A 435 -27.43 28.84 -3.50
N MET A 436 -26.61 28.05 -2.81
CA MET A 436 -25.44 27.30 -3.27
C MET A 436 -25.71 26.07 -4.16
N ASN A 437 -26.63 26.14 -5.12
CA ASN A 437 -26.94 25.01 -6.00
C ASN A 437 -25.85 24.69 -7.03
N GLN A 438 -25.10 25.70 -7.46
CA GLN A 438 -24.18 25.56 -8.61
C GLN A 438 -22.77 25.07 -8.21
N TYR A 439 -22.34 25.31 -6.96
CA TYR A 439 -21.00 24.92 -6.49
C TYR A 439 -21.00 23.70 -5.57
N PHE A 440 -22.17 23.15 -5.25
CA PHE A 440 -22.31 21.99 -4.38
C PHE A 440 -21.60 20.75 -4.94
N VAL A 441 -21.71 20.51 -6.25
CA VAL A 441 -21.06 19.35 -6.91
C VAL A 441 -19.53 19.48 -6.93
N PRO A 442 -18.92 20.61 -7.35
CA PRO A 442 -17.47 20.80 -7.24
C PRO A 442 -16.94 20.64 -5.81
N LEU A 443 -17.61 21.22 -4.81
CA LEU A 443 -17.18 21.15 -3.40
C LEU A 443 -17.30 19.73 -2.84
N ALA A 444 -18.35 19.00 -3.21
CA ALA A 444 -18.52 17.61 -2.86
C ALA A 444 -17.42 16.71 -3.43
N ILE A 445 -16.99 16.94 -4.67
CA ILE A 445 -15.87 16.20 -5.28
C ILE A 445 -14.57 16.46 -4.50
N VAL A 446 -14.32 17.72 -4.13
CA VAL A 446 -13.14 18.07 -3.33
C VAL A 446 -13.21 17.45 -1.94
N ALA A 447 -14.38 17.46 -1.29
CA ALA A 447 -14.60 16.82 0.01
C ALA A 447 -14.53 15.29 -0.02
N ALA A 448 -14.89 14.65 -1.14
CA ALA A 448 -14.79 13.20 -1.34
C ALA A 448 -13.37 12.75 -1.73
N SER A 449 -12.54 13.68 -2.22
CA SER A 449 -11.17 13.38 -2.68
C SER A 449 -10.28 12.70 -1.64
N PRO A 450 -10.31 13.03 -0.33
CA PRO A 450 -9.53 12.30 0.69
C PRO A 450 -9.96 10.84 0.83
N VAL A 451 -11.26 10.54 0.69
CA VAL A 451 -11.79 9.16 0.75
C VAL A 451 -11.35 8.38 -0.47
N VAL A 452 -11.45 8.96 -1.67
CA VAL A 452 -10.97 8.34 -2.92
C VAL A 452 -9.46 8.08 -2.85
N LEU A 453 -8.67 9.06 -2.39
CA LEU A 453 -7.22 8.91 -2.23
C LEU A 453 -6.86 7.86 -1.19
N THR A 454 -7.59 7.79 -0.07
CA THR A 454 -7.40 6.77 0.97
C THR A 454 -7.77 5.39 0.43
N MET A 455 -8.88 5.24 -0.31
CA MET A 455 -9.28 3.98 -0.93
C MET A 455 -8.31 3.50 -2.02
N ILE A 456 -7.81 4.41 -2.86
CA ILE A 456 -6.75 4.09 -3.83
C ILE A 456 -5.51 3.61 -3.09
N ALA A 457 -5.14 4.34 -2.04
CA ALA A 457 -3.95 4.05 -1.27
C ALA A 457 -4.08 2.73 -0.48
N ASP A 458 -5.25 2.40 0.07
CA ASP A 458 -5.55 1.12 0.74
C ASP A 458 -5.57 -0.05 -0.25
N ARG A 459 -6.06 0.16 -1.48
CA ARG A 459 -6.00 -0.84 -2.57
C ARG A 459 -4.58 -1.12 -3.03
N THR A 460 -3.72 -0.11 -3.04
CA THR A 460 -2.29 -0.27 -3.38
C THR A 460 -1.44 -0.70 -2.19
N GLY A 461 -1.91 -0.48 -0.95
CA GLY A 461 -1.10 -0.52 0.27
C GLY A 461 -1.26 -1.77 1.14
N SER A 462 -2.04 -2.78 0.74
CA SER A 462 -2.15 -4.02 1.55
C SER A 462 -1.16 -5.11 1.14
N ASN A 463 -0.48 -4.99 0.00
CA ASN A 463 0.40 -6.04 -0.48
C ASN A 463 1.81 -5.74 -0.01
N ARG A 464 2.20 -6.37 1.11
CA ARG A 464 3.61 -6.48 1.44
C ARG A 464 4.30 -7.18 0.28
N GLU A 465 5.39 -6.61 -0.18
CA GLU A 465 6.15 -7.13 -1.30
C GLU A 465 7.59 -7.38 -0.88
N ALA A 466 8.15 -8.47 -1.38
CA ALA A 466 9.58 -8.72 -1.34
C ALA A 466 10.12 -8.50 -2.74
N VAL A 467 11.08 -7.60 -2.87
CA VAL A 467 11.55 -7.08 -4.15
C VAL A 467 13.06 -7.04 -4.22
N LEU A 468 13.59 -7.37 -5.40
CA LEU A 468 14.94 -7.07 -5.80
C LEU A 468 14.90 -5.78 -6.63
N LEU A 469 15.64 -4.76 -6.20
CA LEU A 469 15.63 -3.42 -6.80
C LEU A 469 16.90 -3.22 -7.64
N PRO A 470 16.85 -3.43 -8.97
CA PRO A 470 18.00 -3.18 -9.85
C PRO A 470 18.57 -1.78 -9.63
N LEU A 471 19.89 -1.64 -9.73
CA LEU A 471 20.67 -0.44 -9.39
C LEU A 471 20.73 -0.16 -7.88
N ILE A 472 19.59 -0.01 -7.20
CA ILE A 472 19.52 0.41 -5.79
C ILE A 472 20.23 -0.62 -4.88
N ASP A 473 20.03 -1.91 -5.14
CA ASP A 473 20.67 -3.02 -4.42
C ASP A 473 22.19 -3.15 -4.67
N SER A 474 22.77 -2.27 -5.49
CA SER A 474 24.22 -2.16 -5.70
C SER A 474 24.88 -1.17 -4.75
N ALA A 475 24.12 -0.33 -4.05
CA ALA A 475 24.65 0.52 -2.99
C ALA A 475 25.05 -0.34 -1.79
N ASN A 476 26.22 -0.07 -1.21
CA ASN A 476 26.70 -0.83 -0.06
C ASN A 476 26.04 -0.37 1.25
N HIS A 477 26.22 -1.15 2.32
CA HIS A 477 25.61 -0.86 3.61
C HIS A 477 26.36 0.22 4.40
N LEU A 478 25.62 1.18 4.94
CA LEU A 478 26.05 2.00 6.07
C LEU A 478 24.85 2.22 7.00
N GLN A 479 24.95 1.83 8.28
CA GLN A 479 23.79 1.80 9.17
C GLN A 479 23.19 3.20 9.38
N GLU A 480 24.06 4.20 9.51
CA GLU A 480 23.73 5.60 9.71
C GLU A 480 23.38 6.36 8.42
N ALA A 481 23.40 5.69 7.26
CA ALA A 481 22.97 6.30 6.01
C ALA A 481 21.50 6.72 6.12
N ASP A 482 21.24 7.96 5.72
CA ASP A 482 19.94 8.61 5.70
C ASP A 482 19.28 8.50 4.32
N SER A 483 19.43 7.33 3.69
CA SER A 483 18.82 7.00 2.39
C SER A 483 17.34 6.72 2.54
N VAL A 484 16.54 7.18 1.58
CA VAL A 484 15.11 6.88 1.49
C VAL A 484 14.85 6.13 0.19
N ILE A 485 14.24 4.95 0.31
CA ILE A 485 13.72 4.18 -0.82
C ILE A 485 12.22 4.14 -0.65
N GLU A 486 11.49 4.75 -1.59
CA GLU A 486 10.03 4.85 -1.55
C GLU A 486 9.44 4.42 -2.89
N TYR A 487 8.29 3.77 -2.88
CA TYR A 487 7.52 3.59 -4.10
C TYR A 487 6.69 4.85 -4.35
N ASP A 488 6.85 5.44 -5.53
CA ASP A 488 6.10 6.61 -5.96
C ASP A 488 5.03 6.17 -6.99
N PRO A 489 3.73 6.20 -6.62
CA PRO A 489 2.65 5.81 -7.51
C PRO A 489 2.49 6.68 -8.76
N LEU A 490 3.00 7.92 -8.75
CA LEU A 490 2.90 8.82 -9.90
C LEU A 490 3.81 8.38 -11.05
N VAL A 491 4.96 7.80 -10.73
CA VAL A 491 5.91 7.26 -11.71
C VAL A 491 5.86 5.74 -11.82
N ASP A 492 4.99 5.09 -11.04
CA ASP A 492 4.88 3.63 -10.89
C ASP A 492 6.27 2.97 -10.72
N GLY A 493 7.05 3.44 -9.75
CA GLY A 493 8.42 3.01 -9.57
C GLY A 493 9.02 3.35 -8.21
N TYR A 494 10.16 2.74 -7.92
CA TYR A 494 10.92 2.95 -6.68
C TYR A 494 11.92 4.07 -6.87
N VAL A 495 11.88 5.05 -5.98
CA VAL A 495 12.74 6.23 -6.00
C VAL A 495 13.76 6.12 -4.87
N LEU A 496 15.05 6.21 -5.22
CA LEU A 496 16.13 6.36 -4.25
C LEU A 496 16.46 7.84 -4.10
N SER A 497 16.37 8.33 -2.86
CA SER A 497 16.91 9.62 -2.46
C SER A 497 18.01 9.42 -1.42
N LEU A 498 19.08 10.19 -1.54
CA LEU A 498 20.22 10.14 -0.64
C LEU A 498 20.18 11.32 0.33
N GLY A 499 20.63 11.09 1.56
CA GLY A 499 21.03 12.17 2.43
C GLY A 499 22.56 12.33 2.43
N ARG A 500 23.08 13.19 3.30
CA ARG A 500 24.52 13.48 3.33
C ARG A 500 25.32 12.32 3.93
N LYS A 501 24.71 11.54 4.82
CA LYS A 501 25.39 10.40 5.47
C LYS A 501 25.50 9.21 4.53
N CYS A 502 24.78 9.20 3.41
CA CYS A 502 24.91 8.21 2.36
C CYS A 502 26.25 8.27 1.61
N LEU A 503 27.03 9.34 1.73
CA LEU A 503 28.24 9.54 0.96
C LEU A 503 29.49 9.26 1.81
N VAL A 504 30.19 8.18 1.50
CA VAL A 504 31.49 7.85 2.10
C VAL A 504 32.60 8.26 1.14
N LYS A 505 33.47 9.17 1.57
CA LYS A 505 34.61 9.59 0.74
C LYS A 505 35.71 8.54 0.81
N GLU A 506 36.19 8.14 -0.36
CA GLU A 506 37.36 7.29 -0.53
C GLU A 506 38.34 7.95 -1.48
N VAL A 507 39.63 7.68 -1.29
CA VAL A 507 40.69 8.07 -2.21
C VAL A 507 41.17 6.79 -2.87
N ASP A 508 41.08 6.71 -4.20
CA ASP A 508 41.58 5.55 -4.92
C ASP A 508 43.12 5.52 -4.95
N GLU A 509 43.70 4.43 -5.46
CA GLU A 509 45.15 4.26 -5.57
C GLU A 509 45.82 5.35 -6.44
N GLY A 510 45.06 5.98 -7.33
CA GLY A 510 45.50 7.10 -8.17
C GLY A 510 45.40 8.46 -7.48
N GLY A 511 44.99 8.51 -6.22
CA GLY A 511 44.80 9.76 -5.47
C GLY A 511 43.52 10.51 -5.84
N ARG A 512 42.61 9.92 -6.63
CA ARG A 512 41.34 10.55 -6.99
C ARG A 512 40.32 10.31 -5.88
N GLU A 513 39.72 11.41 -5.42
CA GLU A 513 38.58 11.34 -4.50
C GLU A 513 37.34 10.80 -5.23
N LYS A 514 36.71 9.78 -4.64
CA LYS A 514 35.42 9.23 -5.02
C LYS A 514 34.46 9.32 -3.82
N ALA A 515 33.18 9.48 -4.11
CA ALA A 515 32.14 9.41 -3.09
C ALA A 515 31.33 8.13 -3.30
N GLN A 516 31.51 7.14 -2.43
CA GLN A 516 30.71 5.94 -2.42
C GLN A 516 29.30 6.24 -1.90
N VAL A 517 28.28 5.75 -2.62
CA VAL A 517 26.90 5.74 -2.17
C VAL A 517 26.66 4.51 -1.32
N CYS A 518 26.25 4.74 -0.09
CA CYS A 518 25.80 3.75 0.86
C CYS A 518 24.35 4.00 1.27
N ILE A 519 23.61 2.91 1.51
CA ILE A 519 22.24 2.92 2.01
C ILE A 519 22.16 2.15 3.33
N SER A 520 21.13 2.43 4.13
CA SER A 520 20.89 1.64 5.34
C SER A 520 20.08 0.40 4.99
N TYR A 521 20.59 -0.77 5.39
CA TYR A 521 19.85 -2.05 5.28
C TYR A 521 18.97 -2.28 6.52
N GLY A 522 18.82 -1.26 7.37
CA GLY A 522 18.26 -1.34 8.71
C GLY A 522 19.32 -1.62 9.77
N ILE A 523 18.89 -1.68 11.04
CA ILE A 523 19.74 -2.07 12.17
C ILE A 523 19.91 -3.58 12.12
N ARG A 524 21.11 -4.03 11.76
CA ARG A 524 21.46 -5.44 11.60
C ARG A 524 22.50 -5.85 12.65
N GLY A 525 22.27 -7.00 13.28
CA GLY A 525 23.24 -7.57 14.21
C GLY A 525 24.45 -8.14 13.47
N ASP A 526 25.61 -8.19 14.13
CA ASP A 526 26.85 -8.72 13.53
C ASP A 526 26.70 -10.16 13.03
N SER A 527 25.89 -10.98 13.72
CA SER A 527 25.56 -12.34 13.26
C SER A 527 24.84 -12.33 11.90
N GLU A 528 23.87 -11.43 11.72
CA GLU A 528 23.09 -11.34 10.48
C GLU A 528 23.94 -10.78 9.33
N LEU A 529 24.74 -9.76 9.61
CA LEU A 529 25.69 -9.18 8.64
C LEU A 529 26.67 -10.24 8.13
N LEU A 530 27.25 -11.04 9.03
CA LEU A 530 28.21 -12.07 8.65
C LEU A 530 27.54 -13.29 7.95
N LEU A 531 26.32 -13.67 8.38
CA LEU A 531 25.59 -14.79 7.79
C LEU A 531 25.09 -14.49 6.38
N ASN A 532 24.46 -13.34 6.18
CA ASN A 532 23.71 -13.08 4.94
C ASN A 532 24.46 -12.16 3.97
N TYR A 533 25.35 -11.30 4.47
CA TYR A 533 26.00 -10.29 3.64
C TYR A 533 27.52 -10.47 3.53
N GLY A 534 28.13 -11.24 4.44
CA GLY A 534 29.56 -11.55 4.38
C GLY A 534 30.49 -10.41 4.78
N PHE A 535 30.01 -9.46 5.59
CA PHE A 535 30.85 -8.38 6.12
C PHE A 535 30.51 -8.06 7.57
N LEU A 536 31.35 -7.27 8.22
CA LEU A 536 31.09 -6.66 9.53
C LEU A 536 31.45 -5.17 9.46
N ARG A 537 30.69 -4.34 10.18
CA ARG A 537 30.93 -2.88 10.21
C ARG A 537 32.36 -2.57 10.63
N GLY A 538 33.04 -1.67 9.93
CA GLY A 538 34.40 -1.25 10.28
C GLY A 538 35.48 -2.33 10.11
N VAL A 539 35.20 -3.43 9.43
CA VAL A 539 36.22 -4.39 9.00
C VAL A 539 36.49 -4.12 7.53
N THR A 540 37.71 -3.68 7.22
CA THR A 540 38.10 -3.38 5.83
C THR A 540 38.21 -4.67 5.00
N MET A 541 37.75 -4.57 3.76
CA MET A 541 37.85 -5.61 2.73
C MET A 541 39.02 -5.30 1.77
N GLU A 542 40.02 -4.53 2.18
CA GLU A 542 41.19 -4.26 1.34
C GLU A 542 42.06 -5.51 1.15
N GLY A 543 42.68 -5.58 -0.04
CA GLY A 543 43.62 -6.62 -0.46
C GLY A 543 42.96 -7.87 -1.01
N VAL A 544 41.99 -7.77 -1.94
CA VAL A 544 41.23 -8.92 -2.48
C VAL A 544 41.51 -9.09 -3.97
N GLY A 545 42.45 -9.96 -4.30
CA GLY A 545 42.71 -10.42 -5.66
C GLY A 545 42.80 -11.96 -5.77
N SER A 546 43.08 -12.66 -4.68
CA SER A 546 43.35 -14.11 -4.63
C SER A 546 42.55 -14.84 -3.54
N ASP A 547 42.39 -16.17 -3.68
CA ASP A 547 41.72 -17.01 -2.68
C ASP A 547 42.45 -17.03 -1.32
N GLU A 548 43.77 -16.87 -1.33
CA GLU A 548 44.60 -16.76 -0.12
C GLU A 548 44.25 -15.48 0.65
N GLU A 549 44.09 -14.36 -0.05
CA GLU A 549 43.67 -13.09 0.53
C GLU A 549 42.25 -13.14 1.11
N ARG A 550 41.33 -13.87 0.48
CA ARG A 550 39.97 -14.07 1.04
C ARG A 550 40.00 -14.80 2.37
N SER A 551 40.95 -15.71 2.56
CA SER A 551 41.11 -16.39 3.86
C SER A 551 41.51 -15.42 4.97
N GLU A 552 42.36 -14.43 4.68
CA GLU A 552 42.74 -13.40 5.65
C GLU A 552 41.58 -12.44 5.95
N ILE A 553 40.75 -12.09 4.96
CA ILE A 553 39.50 -11.34 5.21
C ILE A 553 38.60 -12.09 6.18
N ARG A 554 38.33 -13.36 5.91
CA ARG A 554 37.45 -14.19 6.75
C ARG A 554 38.01 -14.37 8.16
N LYS A 555 39.33 -14.47 8.29
CA LYS A 555 40.00 -14.43 9.59
C LYS A 555 39.78 -13.10 10.32
N ARG A 556 39.96 -11.95 9.66
CA ARG A 556 39.65 -10.63 10.23
C ARG A 556 38.19 -10.50 10.65
N LEU A 557 37.25 -11.00 9.84
CA LEU A 557 35.83 -11.05 10.17
C LEU A 557 35.56 -11.91 11.40
N ALA A 558 36.19 -13.08 11.53
CA ALA A 558 36.06 -13.95 12.68
C ALA A 558 36.58 -13.28 13.96
N GLU A 559 37.77 -12.69 13.91
CA GLU A 559 38.39 -11.98 15.03
C GLU A 559 37.54 -10.79 15.48
N ALA A 560 37.05 -9.99 14.53
CA ALA A 560 36.16 -8.87 14.81
C ALA A 560 34.82 -9.33 15.43
N TYR A 561 34.23 -10.41 14.91
CA TYR A 561 32.99 -10.97 15.47
C TYR A 561 33.18 -11.39 16.92
N LEU A 562 34.26 -12.12 17.22
CA LEU A 562 34.58 -12.61 18.56
C LEU A 562 34.89 -11.46 19.52
N SER A 563 35.61 -10.43 19.07
CA SER A 563 35.92 -9.26 19.89
C SER A 563 34.66 -8.48 20.27
N ARG A 564 33.65 -8.43 19.41
CA ARG A 564 32.40 -7.67 19.65
C ARG A 564 31.34 -8.48 20.39
N ASN A 565 31.50 -9.80 20.39
CA ASN A 565 30.55 -10.76 20.98
C ASN A 565 31.30 -11.73 21.93
N PRO A 566 31.89 -11.23 23.03
CA PRO A 566 32.70 -12.03 23.94
C PRO A 566 31.93 -13.18 24.62
#